data_AF-A0A3D4CL05-F1
#
_entry.id   AF-A0A3D4CL05-F1
#
_cell.length_a   1.000
_cell.length_b   1.000
_cell.length_c   1.000
_cell.angle_alpha   90.00
_cell.angle_beta   90.00
_cell.angle_gamma   90.00
#
_symmetry.space_group_name_H-M   'P 1'
#
loop_
_entity.id
_entity.type
_entity.pdbx_description
1 polymer ?
#
loop_
_entity_poly.entity_id
_entity_poly.type
_entity_poly.pdbx_seq_one_letter_code
_entity_poly.pdbx_strand_id
1 'polypeptide(L)'
;MAKSKKNKPPKFKRNTKNVKKSLTKKIIEVFNKNHDKSYNYKQISTLLGIKDSQKRKLVLTILLELAHEGILHESPRGKFKIKADRPYIEGIVDMTARGSAYIISPDIDDDVFISPKNLNHALNGDKVKVYLYARRPNSKPEGEVVEILERNKNEFVGVIEKSAHFAFLVPDDQKMPVDIFIPKEKLNGAKDGDKAIVRIIDWPKDATSPFGEVIEVLGKPGDNDTEAHAILIEYGLPYRFPDKILKEAEELNVEISEEEIKRRRDMRDITTFTIDPIDAKDFDDALSVRTLPNGNIEIGIHIADVSHYVKEGSNIDKEAFKRATSVYLADRVVPMLP
;
A
#
# COMPACT_ATOMS: atom_id res chain seq x y z
N MET A 1 40.93 -60.82 7.03
CA MET A 1 40.87 -59.38 7.42
C MET A 1 39.61 -58.76 6.84
N ALA A 2 38.81 -58.13 7.70
CA ALA A 2 37.40 -57.80 7.47
C ALA A 2 37.19 -56.53 6.62
N LYS A 3 36.18 -56.57 5.72
CA LYS A 3 35.66 -55.39 5.00
C LYS A 3 34.68 -54.62 5.89
N SER A 4 34.95 -53.34 6.10
CA SER A 4 34.13 -52.37 6.82
C SER A 4 32.80 -52.08 6.10
N LYS A 5 31.66 -52.33 6.78
CA LYS A 5 30.33 -51.88 6.37
C LYS A 5 30.10 -50.45 6.86
N LYS A 6 30.00 -49.48 5.93
CA LYS A 6 29.51 -48.12 6.22
C LYS A 6 27.99 -48.15 6.43
N ASN A 7 27.53 -47.80 7.65
CA ASN A 7 26.13 -47.58 7.98
C ASN A 7 25.60 -46.30 7.28
N LYS A 8 24.57 -46.44 6.44
CA LYS A 8 23.77 -45.32 5.93
C LYS A 8 22.73 -44.89 6.99
N PRO A 9 22.41 -43.59 7.12
CA PRO A 9 21.34 -43.14 8.02
C PRO A 9 19.97 -43.56 7.47
N PRO A 10 18.97 -43.81 8.34
CA PRO A 10 17.67 -44.32 7.91
C PRO A 10 16.85 -43.25 7.16
N LYS A 11 16.30 -43.62 6.00
CA LYS A 11 15.35 -42.79 5.23
C LYS A 11 13.99 -42.77 5.93
N PHE A 12 13.54 -41.59 6.41
CA PHE A 12 12.19 -41.41 6.94
C PHE A 12 11.13 -41.30 5.82
N LYS A 13 9.97 -41.98 5.98
CA LYS A 13 8.87 -42.06 5.00
C LYS A 13 8.14 -40.70 4.82
N ARG A 14 7.75 -40.39 3.57
CA ARG A 14 7.17 -39.11 3.09
C ARG A 14 5.90 -38.65 3.86
N ASN A 15 5.10 -39.59 4.38
CA ASN A 15 3.85 -39.30 5.11
C ASN A 15 4.09 -38.65 6.49
N THR A 16 5.18 -39.03 7.16
CA THR A 16 5.54 -38.52 8.49
C THR A 16 5.99 -37.06 8.47
N LYS A 17 6.53 -36.59 7.33
CA LYS A 17 7.02 -35.22 7.14
C LYS A 17 5.88 -34.19 7.08
N ASN A 18 4.76 -34.55 6.43
CA ASN A 18 3.57 -33.70 6.36
C ASN A 18 2.86 -33.61 7.72
N VAL A 19 2.76 -34.74 8.43
CA VAL A 19 2.19 -34.78 9.79
C VAL A 19 3.02 -33.93 10.76
N LYS A 20 4.36 -34.03 10.69
CA LYS A 20 5.26 -33.20 11.49
C LYS A 20 5.05 -31.71 11.19
N LYS A 21 5.02 -31.31 9.92
CA LYS A 21 4.81 -29.90 9.51
C LYS A 21 3.47 -29.34 10.00
N SER A 22 2.39 -30.09 9.87
CA SER A 22 1.06 -29.69 10.38
C SER A 22 1.06 -29.55 11.91
N LEU A 23 1.71 -30.48 12.61
CA LEU A 23 1.80 -30.46 14.06
C LEU A 23 2.67 -29.31 14.59
N THR A 24 3.77 -28.98 13.90
CA THR A 24 4.61 -27.81 14.22
C THR A 24 3.79 -26.51 14.15
N LYS A 25 2.99 -26.30 13.10
CA LYS A 25 2.13 -25.10 12.98
C LYS A 25 1.18 -24.97 14.18
N LYS A 26 0.53 -26.07 14.57
CA LYS A 26 -0.38 -26.10 15.73
C LYS A 26 0.32 -25.84 17.07
N ILE A 27 1.53 -26.36 17.27
CA ILE A 27 2.32 -26.13 18.50
C ILE A 27 2.68 -24.65 18.61
N ILE A 28 3.13 -24.03 17.51
CA ILE A 28 3.49 -22.61 17.54
C ILE A 28 2.26 -21.73 17.77
N GLU A 29 1.10 -22.07 17.18
CA GLU A 29 -0.16 -21.36 17.43
C GLU A 29 -0.55 -21.34 18.92
N VAL A 30 -0.33 -22.45 19.64
CA VAL A 30 -0.59 -22.53 21.09
C VAL A 30 0.30 -21.60 21.90
N PHE A 31 1.59 -21.53 21.55
CA PHE A 31 2.56 -20.63 22.20
C PHE A 31 2.31 -19.16 21.84
N ASN A 32 1.93 -18.86 20.59
CA ASN A 32 1.53 -17.52 20.17
C ASN A 32 0.25 -17.06 20.88
N LYS A 33 -0.73 -17.93 21.10
CA LYS A 33 -1.94 -17.55 21.86
C LYS A 33 -1.67 -17.27 23.35
N ASN A 34 -0.49 -17.66 23.87
CA ASN A 34 -0.18 -17.58 25.30
C ASN A 34 1.30 -17.21 25.52
N HIS A 35 1.70 -16.02 25.05
CA HIS A 35 3.09 -15.56 25.05
C HIS A 35 3.79 -15.61 26.42
N ASP A 36 3.05 -15.41 27.51
CA ASP A 36 3.62 -15.39 28.87
C ASP A 36 3.73 -16.75 29.55
N LYS A 37 3.07 -17.78 29.00
CA LYS A 37 2.99 -19.09 29.63
C LYS A 37 4.08 -20.02 29.12
N SER A 38 4.63 -20.81 30.04
CA SER A 38 5.51 -21.93 29.71
C SER A 38 4.73 -23.24 29.76
N TYR A 39 5.01 -24.13 28.80
CA TYR A 39 4.37 -25.44 28.70
C TYR A 39 5.38 -26.57 28.59
N ASN A 40 5.06 -27.72 29.18
CA ASN A 40 5.75 -28.97 28.91
C ASN A 40 5.07 -29.77 27.79
N TYR A 41 5.72 -30.81 27.29
CA TYR A 41 5.19 -31.63 26.20
C TYR A 41 3.84 -32.28 26.53
N LYS A 42 3.55 -32.59 27.80
CA LYS A 42 2.27 -33.17 28.23
C LYS A 42 1.15 -32.13 28.12
N GLN A 43 1.40 -30.91 28.58
CA GLN A 43 0.45 -29.79 28.52
C GLN A 43 0.11 -29.42 27.06
N ILE A 44 1.13 -29.29 26.20
CA ILE A 44 0.92 -29.05 24.77
C ILE A 44 0.13 -30.21 24.13
N SER A 45 0.47 -31.45 24.47
CA SER A 45 -0.27 -32.61 23.96
C SER A 45 -1.75 -32.60 24.39
N THR A 46 -2.05 -32.17 25.62
CA THR A 46 -3.43 -32.03 26.10
C THR A 46 -4.17 -30.90 25.36
N LEU A 47 -3.55 -29.73 25.20
CA LEU A 47 -4.14 -28.58 24.48
C LEU A 47 -4.44 -28.91 23.01
N LEU A 48 -3.62 -29.78 22.40
CA LEU A 48 -3.81 -30.23 21.02
C LEU A 48 -4.70 -31.49 20.89
N GLY A 49 -5.29 -31.98 21.99
CA GLY A 49 -6.15 -33.17 21.98
C GLY A 49 -5.42 -34.49 21.70
N ILE A 50 -4.10 -34.55 21.90
CA ILE A 50 -3.25 -35.70 21.56
C ILE A 50 -3.14 -36.68 22.74
N LYS A 51 -3.81 -37.83 22.58
CA LYS A 51 -3.75 -38.95 23.54
C LYS A 51 -2.73 -40.02 23.17
N ASP A 52 -2.37 -40.12 21.89
CA ASP A 52 -1.47 -41.15 21.38
C ASP A 52 -0.01 -40.98 21.85
N SER A 53 0.61 -42.09 22.28
CA SER A 53 1.96 -42.12 22.86
C SER A 53 3.05 -41.79 21.84
N GLN A 54 2.90 -42.21 20.57
CA GLN A 54 3.88 -41.89 19.53
C GLN A 54 3.81 -40.42 19.11
N LYS A 55 2.60 -39.87 18.99
CA LYS A 55 2.41 -38.43 18.72
C LYS A 55 2.91 -37.57 19.87
N ARG A 56 2.77 -37.99 21.13
CA ARG A 56 3.35 -37.28 22.29
C ARG A 56 4.88 -37.22 22.25
N LYS A 57 5.54 -38.31 21.85
CA LYS A 57 6.99 -38.32 21.62
C LYS A 57 7.37 -37.36 20.48
N LEU A 58 6.58 -37.35 19.40
CA LEU A 58 6.79 -36.41 18.29
C LEU A 58 6.63 -34.95 18.73
N VAL A 59 5.67 -34.62 19.60
CA VAL A 59 5.54 -33.28 20.20
C VAL A 59 6.80 -32.89 20.96
N LEU A 60 7.34 -33.78 21.80
CA LEU A 60 8.59 -33.52 22.52
C LEU A 60 9.76 -33.29 21.56
N THR A 61 9.89 -34.10 20.51
CA THR A 61 10.92 -33.91 19.47
C THR A 61 10.79 -32.54 18.81
N ILE A 62 9.57 -32.13 18.44
CA ILE A 62 9.33 -30.82 17.81
C ILE A 62 9.67 -29.67 18.78
N LEU A 63 9.31 -29.78 20.07
CA LEU A 63 9.64 -28.73 21.05
C LEU A 63 11.14 -28.55 21.23
N LEU A 64 11.89 -29.65 21.27
CA LEU A 64 13.36 -29.62 21.36
C LEU A 64 13.99 -29.04 20.08
N GLU A 65 13.46 -29.38 18.90
CA GLU A 65 13.89 -28.80 17.63
C GLU A 65 13.62 -27.29 17.58
N LEU A 66 12.43 -26.84 17.97
CA LEU A 66 12.06 -25.42 18.02
C LEU A 66 12.90 -24.65 19.05
N ALA A 67 13.32 -25.29 20.14
CA ALA A 67 14.24 -24.70 21.10
C ALA A 67 15.66 -24.59 20.54
N HIS A 68 16.13 -25.61 19.84
CA HIS A 68 17.41 -25.59 19.13
C HIS A 68 17.43 -24.55 18.00
N GLU A 69 16.30 -24.35 17.32
CA GLU A 69 16.10 -23.31 16.29
C GLU A 69 15.91 -21.91 16.88
N GLY A 70 15.89 -21.76 18.21
CA GLY A 70 15.80 -20.46 18.90
C GLY A 70 14.40 -19.84 18.93
N ILE A 71 13.36 -20.54 18.44
CA ILE A 71 11.96 -20.10 18.49
C ILE A 71 11.39 -20.23 19.90
N LEU A 72 11.73 -21.32 20.57
CA LEU A 72 11.37 -21.55 21.97
C LEU A 72 12.60 -21.38 22.85
N HIS A 73 12.39 -20.87 24.04
CA HIS A 73 13.37 -20.87 25.10
C HIS A 73 12.99 -21.95 26.12
N GLU A 74 13.89 -22.90 26.39
CA GLU A 74 13.69 -23.89 27.44
C GLU A 74 14.06 -23.27 28.80
N SER A 75 13.07 -23.12 29.69
CA SER A 75 13.28 -22.64 31.06
C SER A 75 12.11 -23.01 31.96
N PRO A 76 12.33 -23.76 33.06
CA PRO A 76 13.39 -24.74 33.38
C PRO A 76 13.27 -26.06 32.58
N ARG A 77 14.21 -27.02 32.78
CA ARG A 77 14.32 -28.28 32.02
C ARG A 77 12.97 -28.99 31.78
N GLY A 78 12.60 -29.17 30.52
CA GLY A 78 11.34 -29.78 30.08
C GLY A 78 10.15 -28.82 29.96
N LYS A 79 10.31 -27.52 30.25
CA LYS A 79 9.34 -26.47 29.97
C LYS A 79 9.87 -25.51 28.91
N PHE A 80 9.03 -25.22 27.94
CA PHE A 80 9.33 -24.32 26.84
C PHE A 80 8.47 -23.08 26.98
N LYS A 81 9.03 -21.91 26.69
CA LYS A 81 8.33 -20.64 26.51
C LYS A 81 8.67 -20.11 25.12
N ILE A 82 7.79 -19.35 24.49
CA ILE A 82 8.17 -18.64 23.27
C ILE A 82 9.27 -17.62 23.60
N LYS A 83 10.34 -17.61 22.81
CA LYS A 83 11.34 -16.55 22.91
C LYS A 83 10.64 -15.29 22.42
N ALA A 84 10.38 -14.35 23.33
CA ALA A 84 9.67 -13.12 23.02
C ALA A 84 10.59 -12.16 22.26
N ASP A 85 10.89 -12.49 21.01
CA ASP A 85 11.05 -11.49 19.96
C ASP A 85 9.91 -11.74 18.99
N ARG A 86 9.17 -10.67 18.70
CA ARG A 86 7.78 -10.70 18.28
C ARG A 86 7.58 -11.68 17.10
N PRO A 87 6.74 -12.72 17.22
CA PRO A 87 6.44 -13.60 16.09
C PRO A 87 5.72 -12.86 14.96
N TYR A 88 5.23 -11.65 15.26
CA TYR A 88 4.58 -10.78 14.31
C TYR A 88 5.33 -9.45 14.21
N ILE A 89 5.49 -8.99 12.99
CA ILE A 89 5.92 -7.63 12.68
C ILE A 89 4.85 -6.94 11.83
N GLU A 90 4.86 -5.61 11.84
CA GLU A 90 4.09 -4.81 10.90
C GLU A 90 5.02 -4.20 9.86
N GLY A 91 4.59 -4.15 8.61
CA GLY A 91 5.39 -3.56 7.56
C GLY A 91 4.59 -3.29 6.29
N ILE A 92 5.27 -2.72 5.31
CA ILE A 92 4.70 -2.39 4.00
C ILE A 92 5.07 -3.49 3.02
N VAL A 93 4.09 -3.94 2.24
CA VAL A 93 4.30 -4.92 1.16
C VAL A 93 4.98 -4.25 -0.03
N ASP A 94 6.16 -4.71 -0.40
CA ASP A 94 6.78 -4.43 -1.71
C ASP A 94 6.69 -5.66 -2.60
N MET A 95 5.77 -5.63 -3.56
CA MET A 95 5.55 -6.74 -4.49
C MET A 95 6.53 -6.70 -5.66
N THR A 96 6.94 -7.89 -6.06
CA THR A 96 7.68 -8.14 -7.30
C THR A 96 6.69 -8.46 -8.42
N ALA A 97 7.05 -8.19 -9.69
CA ALA A 97 6.24 -8.55 -10.86
C ALA A 97 5.98 -10.07 -11.01
N ARG A 98 6.69 -10.93 -10.25
CA ARG A 98 6.47 -12.39 -10.23
C ARG A 98 5.45 -12.83 -9.16
N GLY A 99 4.84 -11.89 -8.44
CA GLY A 99 3.83 -12.14 -7.42
C GLY A 99 4.36 -12.53 -6.03
N SER A 100 5.68 -12.64 -5.85
CA SER A 100 6.28 -12.66 -4.49
C SER A 100 6.40 -11.24 -3.93
N ALA A 101 6.53 -11.11 -2.62
CA ALA A 101 6.74 -9.81 -1.99
C ALA A 101 7.85 -9.83 -0.94
N TYR A 102 8.36 -8.65 -0.64
CA TYR A 102 9.19 -8.36 0.52
C TYR A 102 8.41 -7.44 1.46
N ILE A 103 8.58 -7.64 2.76
CA ILE A 103 7.97 -6.78 3.78
C ILE A 103 9.07 -5.93 4.38
N ILE A 104 8.93 -4.62 4.18
CA ILE A 104 9.82 -3.61 4.73
C ILE A 104 9.20 -3.18 6.06
N SER A 105 9.94 -3.36 7.15
CA SER A 105 9.46 -3.07 8.50
C SER A 105 10.55 -2.36 9.30
N PRO A 106 10.21 -1.32 10.08
CA PRO A 106 11.18 -0.69 10.99
C PRO A 106 11.55 -1.60 12.18
N ASP A 107 10.81 -2.69 12.40
CA ASP A 107 11.08 -3.63 13.50
C ASP A 107 12.25 -4.58 13.21
N ILE A 108 12.71 -4.68 11.96
CA ILE A 108 13.79 -5.59 11.54
C ILE A 108 14.64 -4.96 10.42
N ASP A 109 15.96 -5.15 10.48
CA ASP A 109 16.87 -4.60 9.46
C ASP A 109 16.79 -5.34 8.11
N ASP A 110 16.49 -6.64 8.13
CA ASP A 110 16.39 -7.50 6.95
C ASP A 110 14.92 -7.55 6.44
N ASP A 111 14.71 -7.30 5.14
CA ASP A 111 13.41 -7.51 4.50
C ASP A 111 12.91 -8.96 4.63
N VAL A 112 11.61 -9.12 4.87
CA VAL A 112 11.00 -10.44 5.04
C VAL A 112 10.39 -10.92 3.73
N PHE A 113 10.86 -12.06 3.22
CA PHE A 113 10.33 -12.65 2.00
C PHE A 113 8.99 -13.36 2.24
N ILE A 114 8.01 -13.05 1.39
CA ILE A 114 6.69 -13.68 1.38
C ILE A 114 6.46 -14.31 0.00
N SER A 115 6.23 -15.63 -0.01
CA SER A 115 5.85 -16.34 -1.23
C SER A 115 4.41 -16.02 -1.64
N PRO A 116 4.03 -16.11 -2.93
CA PRO A 116 2.70 -15.71 -3.41
C PRO A 116 1.53 -16.33 -2.63
N LYS A 117 1.63 -17.62 -2.31
CA LYS A 117 0.63 -18.39 -1.52
C LYS A 117 0.44 -17.92 -0.07
N ASN A 118 1.35 -17.10 0.44
CA ASN A 118 1.39 -16.63 1.82
C ASN A 118 1.03 -15.13 1.93
N LEU A 119 0.62 -14.48 0.84
CA LEU A 119 0.25 -13.06 0.82
C LEU A 119 -1.14 -12.77 1.37
N ASN A 120 -2.02 -13.77 1.42
CA ASN A 120 -3.38 -13.61 1.95
C ASN A 120 -4.13 -12.40 1.35
N HIS A 121 -4.06 -12.25 0.02
CA HIS A 121 -4.62 -11.15 -0.78
C HIS A 121 -4.02 -9.76 -0.54
N ALA A 122 -2.90 -9.66 0.16
CA ALA A 122 -2.18 -8.39 0.28
C ALA A 122 -1.65 -7.94 -1.08
N LEU A 123 -1.77 -6.64 -1.33
CA LEU A 123 -1.34 -5.97 -2.55
C LEU A 123 -0.13 -5.06 -2.26
N ASN A 124 0.50 -4.58 -3.34
CA ASN A 124 1.62 -3.68 -3.26
C ASN A 124 1.27 -2.39 -2.49
N GLY A 125 2.11 -2.02 -1.54
CA GLY A 125 1.95 -0.87 -0.66
C GLY A 125 1.07 -1.12 0.56
N ASP A 126 0.34 -2.24 0.64
CA ASP A 126 -0.52 -2.52 1.80
C ASP A 126 0.30 -2.57 3.09
N LYS A 127 -0.27 -2.03 4.18
CA LYS A 127 0.25 -2.24 5.52
C LYS A 127 -0.27 -3.56 6.05
N VAL A 128 0.63 -4.44 6.45
CA VAL A 128 0.29 -5.82 6.82
C VAL A 128 0.92 -6.22 8.14
N LYS A 129 0.27 -7.18 8.80
CA LYS A 129 0.84 -7.93 9.91
C LYS A 129 1.32 -9.28 9.42
N VAL A 130 2.56 -9.61 9.73
CA VAL A 130 3.28 -10.75 9.16
C VAL A 130 3.77 -11.66 10.26
N TYR A 131 3.47 -12.95 10.16
CA TYR A 131 4.02 -13.99 11.03
C TYR A 131 5.37 -14.48 10.49
N LEU A 132 6.43 -14.36 11.30
CA LEU A 132 7.79 -14.78 10.94
C LEU A 132 8.00 -16.28 11.17
N TYR A 133 8.57 -16.95 10.18
CA TYR A 133 8.96 -18.35 10.27
C TYR A 133 10.32 -18.53 10.96
N ALA A 134 10.58 -19.78 11.39
CA ALA A 134 11.89 -20.20 11.91
C ALA A 134 13.01 -19.84 10.93
N ARG A 135 13.97 -19.02 11.36
CA ARG A 135 15.13 -18.67 10.53
C ARG A 135 16.10 -19.85 10.48
N ARG A 136 16.52 -20.26 9.28
CA ARG A 136 17.67 -21.15 9.12
C ARG A 136 18.96 -20.33 9.15
N PRO A 137 20.08 -20.85 9.66
CA PRO A 137 21.37 -20.16 9.59
C PRO A 137 21.66 -19.76 8.14
N ASN A 138 22.02 -18.48 7.92
CA ASN A 138 22.31 -17.87 6.62
C ASN A 138 21.13 -17.82 5.61
N SER A 139 19.87 -17.92 6.04
CA SER A 139 18.73 -17.63 5.16
C SER A 139 18.15 -16.23 5.40
N LYS A 140 17.57 -15.64 4.34
CA LYS A 140 16.71 -14.46 4.47
C LYS A 140 15.51 -14.78 5.38
N PRO A 141 14.98 -13.80 6.14
CA PRO A 141 13.73 -13.98 6.87
C PRO A 141 12.58 -14.33 5.92
N GLU A 142 11.70 -15.23 6.34
CA GLU A 142 10.50 -15.64 5.60
C GLU A 142 9.28 -15.58 6.50
N GLY A 143 8.09 -15.38 5.93
CA GLY A 143 6.85 -15.35 6.71
C GLY A 143 5.56 -15.61 5.93
N GLU A 144 4.44 -15.36 6.62
CA GLU A 144 3.11 -15.28 6.02
C GLU A 144 2.36 -14.04 6.50
N VAL A 145 1.66 -13.36 5.59
CA VAL A 145 0.71 -12.30 5.94
C VAL A 145 -0.46 -12.95 6.66
N VAL A 146 -0.75 -12.48 7.87
CA VAL A 146 -1.88 -12.96 8.66
C VAL A 146 -3.06 -12.00 8.62
N GLU A 147 -2.79 -10.72 8.39
CA GLU A 147 -3.78 -9.66 8.43
C GLU A 147 -3.32 -8.48 7.57
N ILE A 148 -4.24 -7.89 6.82
CA ILE A 148 -4.05 -6.63 6.10
C ILE A 148 -4.62 -5.55 7.02
N LEU A 149 -3.75 -4.70 7.55
CA LEU A 149 -4.10 -3.64 8.51
C LEU A 149 -4.68 -2.43 7.78
N GLU A 150 -4.10 -2.09 6.63
CA GLU A 150 -4.49 -0.94 5.82
C GLU A 150 -4.24 -1.24 4.34
N ARG A 151 -5.26 -1.01 3.50
CA ARG A 151 -5.14 -1.11 2.04
C ARG A 151 -4.56 0.18 1.51
N ASN A 152 -3.52 0.08 0.67
CA ASN A 152 -2.90 1.27 0.07
C ASN A 152 -3.77 1.91 -1.02
N LYS A 153 -4.35 1.10 -1.90
CA LYS A 153 -5.31 1.53 -2.91
C LYS A 153 -6.37 0.48 -3.16
N ASN A 154 -7.58 0.94 -3.50
CA ASN A 154 -8.72 0.08 -3.86
C ASN A 154 -9.20 0.31 -5.30
N GLU A 155 -8.63 1.28 -6.01
CA GLU A 155 -8.95 1.65 -7.38
C GLU A 155 -7.77 1.33 -8.28
N PHE A 156 -8.06 0.71 -9.42
CA PHE A 156 -7.07 0.18 -10.35
C PHE A 156 -7.45 0.61 -11.76
N VAL A 157 -6.45 0.97 -12.55
CA VAL A 157 -6.60 1.27 -13.98
C VAL A 157 -6.12 0.08 -14.79
N GLY A 158 -6.81 -0.18 -15.88
CA GLY A 158 -6.47 -1.26 -16.79
C GLY A 158 -7.40 -1.33 -17.98
N VAL A 159 -7.28 -2.41 -18.75
CA VAL A 159 -8.09 -2.67 -19.93
C VAL A 159 -9.19 -3.68 -19.61
N ILE A 160 -10.41 -3.38 -20.06
CA ILE A 160 -11.56 -4.27 -19.89
C ILE A 160 -11.49 -5.38 -20.93
N GLU A 161 -11.42 -6.62 -20.48
CA GLU A 161 -11.56 -7.83 -21.30
C GLU A 161 -12.92 -8.48 -21.02
N LYS A 162 -13.79 -8.47 -22.03
CA LYS A 162 -15.18 -8.90 -21.88
C LYS A 162 -15.39 -10.32 -22.37
N SER A 163 -16.04 -11.11 -21.53
CA SER A 163 -16.59 -12.43 -21.87
C SER A 163 -18.12 -12.36 -22.04
N ALA A 164 -18.75 -13.47 -22.40
CA ALA A 164 -20.21 -13.52 -22.66
C ALA A 164 -21.08 -13.06 -21.47
N HIS A 165 -20.64 -13.32 -20.23
CA HIS A 165 -21.44 -13.11 -19.02
C HIS A 165 -20.76 -12.27 -17.94
N PHE A 166 -19.50 -11.91 -18.11
CA PHE A 166 -18.70 -11.15 -17.16
C PHE A 166 -17.58 -10.43 -17.91
N ALA A 167 -16.82 -9.59 -17.22
CA ALA A 167 -15.56 -9.07 -17.72
C ALA A 167 -14.47 -9.18 -16.66
N PHE A 168 -13.25 -8.95 -17.09
CA PHE A 168 -12.11 -8.70 -16.22
C PHE A 168 -11.55 -7.31 -16.52
N LEU A 169 -11.00 -6.65 -15.50
CA LEU A 169 -9.99 -5.61 -15.71
C LEU A 169 -8.63 -6.29 -15.66
N VAL A 170 -7.88 -6.17 -16.75
CA VAL A 170 -6.44 -6.48 -16.79
C VAL A 170 -5.69 -5.23 -16.35
N PRO A 171 -5.10 -5.19 -15.15
CA PRO A 171 -4.48 -3.98 -14.61
C PRO A 171 -3.22 -3.57 -15.37
N ASP A 172 -2.97 -2.27 -15.49
CA ASP A 172 -1.73 -1.74 -16.09
C ASP A 172 -0.50 -1.99 -15.18
N ASP A 173 -0.70 -1.91 -13.86
CA ASP A 173 0.32 -2.11 -12.83
C ASP A 173 0.74 -3.59 -12.76
N GLN A 174 1.93 -3.92 -13.26
CA GLN A 174 2.47 -5.30 -13.26
C GLN A 174 2.71 -5.87 -11.85
N LYS A 175 2.67 -5.05 -10.79
CA LYS A 175 2.73 -5.53 -9.41
C LYS A 175 1.37 -6.06 -8.92
N MET A 176 0.28 -5.78 -9.63
CA MET A 176 -1.03 -6.40 -9.38
C MET A 176 -1.02 -7.84 -9.94
N PRO A 177 -1.05 -8.88 -9.09
CA PRO A 177 -0.77 -10.24 -9.53
C PRO A 177 -1.97 -10.95 -10.19
N VAL A 178 -3.15 -10.33 -10.18
CA VAL A 178 -4.41 -10.93 -10.63
C VAL A 178 -5.30 -9.89 -11.31
N ASP A 179 -6.11 -10.37 -12.24
CA ASP A 179 -7.15 -9.57 -12.88
C ASP A 179 -8.35 -9.40 -11.93
N ILE A 180 -9.07 -8.29 -12.09
CA ILE A 180 -10.24 -7.97 -11.27
C ILE A 180 -11.50 -8.42 -12.00
N PHE A 181 -12.26 -9.34 -11.41
CA PHE A 181 -13.51 -9.85 -11.97
C PHE A 181 -14.61 -8.79 -11.85
N ILE A 182 -15.33 -8.54 -12.94
CA ILE A 182 -16.42 -7.56 -13.01
C ILE A 182 -17.71 -8.26 -13.42
N PRO A 183 -18.70 -8.34 -12.51
CA PRO A 183 -20.05 -8.78 -12.86
C PRO A 183 -20.65 -7.91 -13.97
N LYS A 184 -21.49 -8.48 -14.84
CA LYS A 184 -22.08 -7.75 -15.99
C LYS A 184 -22.85 -6.50 -15.56
N GLU A 185 -23.48 -6.54 -14.39
CA GLU A 185 -24.27 -5.45 -13.82
C GLU A 185 -23.40 -4.29 -13.31
N LYS A 186 -22.09 -4.54 -13.13
CA LYS A 186 -21.10 -3.60 -12.60
C LYS A 186 -20.14 -3.05 -13.67
N LEU A 187 -20.46 -3.26 -14.96
CA LEU A 187 -19.66 -2.79 -16.09
C LEU A 187 -19.79 -1.29 -16.37
N ASN A 188 -20.81 -0.61 -15.85
CA ASN A 188 -21.06 0.81 -16.08
C ASN A 188 -20.95 1.25 -17.57
N GLY A 189 -21.44 0.40 -18.48
CA GLY A 189 -21.40 0.68 -19.93
C GLY A 189 -20.06 0.40 -20.63
N ALA A 190 -19.02 -0.04 -19.91
CA ALA A 190 -17.73 -0.38 -20.47
C ALA A 190 -17.83 -1.47 -21.56
N LYS A 191 -17.08 -1.26 -22.64
CA LYS A 191 -16.95 -2.18 -23.77
C LYS A 191 -15.63 -2.92 -23.69
N ASP A 192 -15.55 -3.98 -24.48
CA ASP A 192 -14.31 -4.73 -24.66
C ASP A 192 -13.20 -3.81 -25.22
N GLY A 193 -12.01 -3.90 -24.63
CA GLY A 193 -10.85 -3.08 -24.96
C GLY A 193 -10.94 -1.62 -24.54
N ASP A 194 -11.91 -1.23 -23.71
CA ASP A 194 -11.91 0.11 -23.08
C ASP A 194 -10.88 0.15 -21.93
N LYS A 195 -10.18 1.27 -21.78
CA LYS A 195 -9.40 1.56 -20.57
C LYS A 195 -10.34 2.18 -19.52
N ALA A 196 -10.31 1.66 -18.30
CA ALA A 196 -11.27 2.02 -17.26
C ALA A 196 -10.65 1.98 -15.86
N ILE A 197 -11.33 2.64 -14.93
CA ILE A 197 -11.05 2.61 -13.50
C ILE A 197 -12.02 1.61 -12.85
N VAL A 198 -11.47 0.64 -12.13
CA VAL A 198 -12.25 -0.35 -11.39
C VAL A 198 -11.90 -0.30 -9.93
N ARG A 199 -12.93 -0.28 -9.08
CA ARG A 199 -12.80 -0.38 -7.64
C ARG A 199 -13.04 -1.81 -7.21
N ILE A 200 -12.17 -2.35 -6.35
CA ILE A 200 -12.41 -3.64 -5.68
C ILE A 200 -13.53 -3.46 -4.65
N ILE A 201 -14.57 -4.29 -4.74
CA ILE A 201 -15.71 -4.34 -3.81
C ILE A 201 -15.50 -5.42 -2.75
N ASP A 202 -15.06 -6.61 -3.17
CA ASP A 202 -14.88 -7.75 -2.29
C ASP A 202 -13.77 -8.69 -2.80
N TRP A 203 -13.11 -9.39 -1.89
CA TRP A 203 -12.15 -10.42 -2.23
C TRP A 203 -12.25 -11.61 -1.26
N PRO A 204 -13.24 -12.51 -1.49
CA PRO A 204 -13.45 -13.68 -0.65
C PRO A 204 -12.18 -14.54 -0.56
N LYS A 205 -11.91 -15.11 0.62
CA LYS A 205 -10.67 -15.85 0.92
C LYS A 205 -10.30 -16.96 -0.07
N ASP A 206 -11.30 -17.62 -0.64
CA ASP A 206 -11.10 -18.74 -1.57
C ASP A 206 -11.15 -18.30 -3.06
N ALA A 207 -11.40 -17.01 -3.32
CA ALA A 207 -11.44 -16.46 -4.67
C ALA A 207 -10.04 -16.07 -5.15
N THR A 208 -9.69 -16.51 -6.36
CA THR A 208 -8.40 -16.17 -6.98
C THR A 208 -8.32 -14.71 -7.39
N SER A 209 -9.44 -14.15 -7.89
CA SER A 209 -9.55 -12.75 -8.30
C SER A 209 -10.51 -11.99 -7.38
N PRO A 210 -10.24 -10.70 -7.10
CA PRO A 210 -11.21 -9.82 -6.46
C PRO A 210 -12.40 -9.53 -7.37
N PHE A 211 -13.53 -9.21 -6.76
CA PHE A 211 -14.70 -8.66 -7.43
C PHE A 211 -14.61 -7.14 -7.43
N GLY A 212 -14.86 -6.52 -8.57
CA GLY A 212 -14.85 -5.07 -8.71
C GLY A 212 -16.03 -4.51 -9.50
N GLU A 213 -16.11 -3.19 -9.51
CA GLU A 213 -17.05 -2.41 -10.32
C GLU A 213 -16.34 -1.31 -11.09
N VAL A 214 -16.78 -1.08 -12.32
CA VAL A 214 -16.30 0.04 -13.14
C VAL A 214 -16.83 1.33 -12.56
N ILE A 215 -15.91 2.18 -12.12
CA ILE A 215 -16.22 3.54 -11.63
C ILE A 215 -16.39 4.48 -12.82
N GLU A 216 -15.44 4.43 -13.75
CA GLU A 216 -15.43 5.32 -14.91
C GLU A 216 -14.68 4.66 -16.08
N VAL A 217 -15.20 4.89 -17.29
CA VAL A 217 -14.56 4.50 -18.54
C VAL A 217 -13.74 5.70 -19.02
N LEU A 218 -12.42 5.53 -19.11
CA LEU A 218 -11.51 6.61 -19.50
C LEU A 218 -11.51 6.82 -21.01
N GLY A 219 -11.58 5.73 -21.78
CA GLY A 219 -11.57 5.79 -23.24
C GLY A 219 -10.90 4.56 -23.86
N LYS A 220 -10.15 4.77 -24.94
CA LYS A 220 -9.43 3.71 -25.63
C LYS A 220 -7.94 3.75 -25.28
N PRO A 221 -7.29 2.59 -25.07
CA PRO A 221 -5.84 2.53 -24.90
C PRO A 221 -5.11 3.22 -26.06
N GLY A 222 -4.06 3.98 -25.73
CA GLY A 222 -3.24 4.73 -26.69
C GLY A 222 -3.79 6.11 -27.08
N ASP A 223 -4.97 6.50 -26.60
CA ASP A 223 -5.44 7.89 -26.67
C ASP A 223 -4.75 8.74 -25.59
N ASN A 224 -4.27 9.94 -25.97
CA ASN A 224 -3.45 10.77 -25.09
C ASN A 224 -4.17 11.17 -23.80
N ASP A 225 -5.43 11.61 -23.89
CA ASP A 225 -6.22 11.98 -22.72
C ASP A 225 -6.44 10.77 -21.80
N THR A 226 -6.74 9.62 -22.40
CA THR A 226 -6.95 8.36 -21.68
C THR A 226 -5.70 7.92 -20.90
N GLU A 227 -4.53 7.95 -21.53
CA GLU A 227 -3.27 7.56 -20.88
C GLU A 227 -2.82 8.57 -19.81
N ALA A 228 -3.00 9.88 -20.06
CA ALA A 228 -2.69 10.91 -19.07
C ALA A 228 -3.54 10.75 -17.80
N HIS A 229 -4.86 10.53 -17.96
CA HIS A 229 -5.74 10.28 -16.82
C HIS A 229 -5.41 8.98 -16.09
N ALA A 230 -5.07 7.91 -16.84
CA ALA A 230 -4.65 6.64 -16.26
C ALA A 230 -3.43 6.79 -15.34
N ILE A 231 -2.39 7.49 -15.81
CA ILE A 231 -1.17 7.76 -15.05
C ILE A 231 -1.50 8.53 -13.76
N LEU A 232 -2.28 9.60 -13.86
CA LEU A 232 -2.65 10.41 -12.69
C LEU A 232 -3.29 9.55 -11.59
N ILE A 233 -4.21 8.66 -11.96
CA ILE A 233 -4.90 7.78 -11.01
C ILE A 233 -3.97 6.71 -10.44
N GLU A 234 -3.09 6.14 -11.26
CA GLU A 234 -2.13 5.13 -10.81
C GLU A 234 -1.19 5.66 -9.72
N TYR A 235 -0.80 6.93 -9.82
CA TYR A 235 -0.01 7.65 -8.82
C TYR A 235 -0.86 8.28 -7.70
N GLY A 236 -2.18 8.07 -7.69
CA GLY A 236 -3.08 8.59 -6.66
C GLY A 236 -3.28 10.11 -6.70
N LEU A 237 -3.07 10.71 -7.87
CA LEU A 237 -3.18 12.16 -8.10
C LEU A 237 -4.61 12.51 -8.55
N PRO A 238 -5.40 13.21 -7.73
CA PRO A 238 -6.77 13.55 -8.08
C PRO A 238 -6.80 14.60 -9.20
N TYR A 239 -7.29 14.21 -10.38
CA TYR A 239 -7.30 15.06 -11.56
C TYR A 239 -8.57 15.91 -11.72
N ARG A 240 -9.62 15.65 -10.92
CA ARG A 240 -10.86 16.44 -10.87
C ARG A 240 -11.08 17.01 -9.48
N PHE A 241 -11.62 18.22 -9.41
CA PHE A 241 -12.12 18.78 -8.15
C PHE A 241 -13.48 18.19 -7.80
N PRO A 242 -13.79 17.98 -6.52
CA PRO A 242 -15.16 17.67 -6.10
C PRO A 242 -16.12 18.81 -6.46
N ASP A 243 -17.34 18.50 -6.91
CA ASP A 243 -18.34 19.51 -7.31
C ASP A 243 -18.60 20.58 -6.25
N LYS A 244 -18.51 20.22 -4.97
CA LYS A 244 -18.66 21.16 -3.85
C LYS A 244 -17.56 22.22 -3.84
N ILE A 245 -16.32 21.83 -4.18
CA ILE A 245 -15.16 22.73 -4.22
C ILE A 245 -15.29 23.69 -5.40
N LEU A 246 -15.71 23.18 -6.57
CA LEU A 246 -15.97 24.02 -7.74
C LEU A 246 -17.04 25.08 -7.45
N LYS A 247 -18.15 24.68 -6.84
CA LYS A 247 -19.21 25.63 -6.45
C LYS A 247 -18.73 26.67 -5.44
N GLU A 248 -17.96 26.26 -4.43
CA GLU A 248 -17.39 27.19 -3.45
C GLU A 248 -16.45 28.21 -4.14
N ALA A 249 -15.68 27.78 -5.13
CA ALA A 249 -14.82 28.67 -5.91
C ALA A 249 -15.61 29.63 -6.80
N GLU A 250 -16.67 29.15 -7.46
CA GLU A 250 -17.57 29.98 -8.28
C GLU A 250 -18.31 31.05 -7.45
N GLU A 251 -18.54 30.79 -6.17
CA GLU A 251 -19.19 31.73 -5.24
C GLU A 251 -18.24 32.79 -4.65
N LEU A 252 -16.92 32.70 -4.91
CA LEU A 252 -15.95 33.67 -4.41
C LEU A 252 -16.20 35.05 -5.04
N ASN A 253 -16.32 36.07 -4.19
CA ASN A 253 -16.38 37.43 -4.66
C ASN A 253 -14.98 37.89 -5.12
N VAL A 254 -14.83 38.10 -6.42
CA VAL A 254 -13.59 38.59 -7.05
C VAL A 254 -13.45 40.11 -6.99
N GLU A 255 -14.52 40.84 -6.64
CA GLU A 255 -14.45 42.28 -6.43
C GLU A 255 -13.86 42.59 -5.04
N ILE A 256 -12.75 43.33 -5.03
CA ILE A 256 -12.10 43.77 -3.78
C ILE A 256 -12.86 44.97 -3.21
N SER A 257 -13.35 44.85 -1.98
CA SER A 257 -14.12 45.92 -1.34
C SER A 257 -13.27 47.16 -1.03
N GLU A 258 -13.92 48.33 -0.95
CA GLU A 258 -13.25 49.59 -0.60
C GLU A 258 -12.59 49.55 0.79
N GLU A 259 -13.17 48.83 1.74
CA GLU A 259 -12.58 48.63 3.07
C GLU A 259 -11.27 47.83 3.00
N GLU A 260 -11.23 46.82 2.14
CA GLU A 260 -10.04 46.00 1.96
C GLU A 260 -8.95 46.75 1.17
N ILE A 261 -9.32 47.53 0.15
CA ILE A 261 -8.39 48.41 -0.57
C ILE A 261 -7.73 49.39 0.41
N LYS A 262 -8.51 50.02 1.30
CA LYS A 262 -7.99 50.99 2.29
C LYS A 262 -6.98 50.40 3.29
N ARG A 263 -7.01 49.08 3.52
CA ARG A 263 -6.05 48.41 4.40
C ARG A 263 -4.72 48.10 3.71
N ARG A 264 -4.67 48.16 2.39
CA ARG A 264 -3.52 47.76 1.57
C ARG A 264 -2.74 48.99 1.12
N ARG A 265 -1.44 48.80 0.85
CA ARG A 265 -0.63 49.83 0.20
C ARG A 265 -1.04 49.91 -1.27
N ASP A 266 -1.45 51.08 -1.72
CA ASP A 266 -1.75 51.29 -3.14
C ASP A 266 -0.46 51.36 -3.96
N MET A 267 -0.36 50.48 -4.96
CA MET A 267 0.78 50.41 -5.88
C MET A 267 0.32 50.48 -7.35
N ARG A 268 -0.93 50.84 -7.62
CA ARG A 268 -1.50 50.85 -8.99
C ARG A 268 -0.78 51.81 -9.94
N ASP A 269 -0.23 52.90 -9.43
CA ASP A 269 0.55 53.89 -10.22
C ASP A 269 2.01 53.47 -10.46
N ILE A 270 2.46 52.34 -9.91
CA ILE A 270 3.81 51.82 -10.06
C ILE A 270 3.84 50.83 -11.22
N THR A 271 4.68 51.08 -12.22
CA THR A 271 4.88 50.15 -13.33
C THR A 271 5.30 48.78 -12.82
N THR A 272 4.41 47.81 -13.05
CA THR A 272 4.51 46.43 -12.56
C THR A 272 4.25 45.50 -13.74
N PHE A 273 5.04 44.45 -13.88
CA PHE A 273 4.97 43.50 -15.00
C PHE A 273 5.29 42.07 -14.54
N THR A 274 4.80 41.08 -15.29
CA THR A 274 5.12 39.66 -15.09
C THR A 274 6.03 39.18 -16.22
N ILE A 275 6.74 38.06 -16.03
CA ILE A 275 7.61 37.46 -17.05
C ILE A 275 7.34 35.95 -17.08
N ASP A 276 6.50 35.54 -18.02
CA ASP A 276 5.95 34.18 -18.05
C ASP A 276 6.01 33.57 -19.46
N PRO A 277 5.96 32.22 -19.57
CA PRO A 277 5.69 31.54 -20.83
C PRO A 277 4.39 32.01 -21.50
N ILE A 278 4.33 31.93 -22.82
CA ILE A 278 3.17 32.41 -23.61
C ILE A 278 1.87 31.62 -23.32
N ASP A 279 2.01 30.41 -22.79
CA ASP A 279 0.95 29.48 -22.45
C ASP A 279 0.58 29.50 -20.96
N ALA A 280 1.27 30.30 -20.14
CA ALA A 280 0.95 30.48 -18.73
C ALA A 280 -0.43 31.13 -18.54
N LYS A 281 -1.16 30.69 -17.51
CA LYS A 281 -2.51 31.21 -17.18
C LYS A 281 -2.60 31.73 -15.74
N ASP A 282 -1.60 31.41 -14.93
CA ASP A 282 -1.48 31.56 -13.50
C ASP A 282 -0.30 32.50 -13.18
N PHE A 283 -0.55 33.80 -13.34
CA PHE A 283 0.44 34.84 -13.06
C PHE A 283 0.52 35.11 -11.55
N ASP A 284 1.30 34.29 -10.86
CA ASP A 284 1.39 34.30 -9.40
C ASP A 284 2.37 35.33 -8.84
N ASP A 285 3.29 35.82 -9.67
CA ASP A 285 4.25 36.85 -9.30
C ASP A 285 4.37 37.99 -10.31
N ALA A 286 4.75 39.16 -9.78
CA ALA A 286 4.95 40.38 -10.52
C ALA A 286 6.15 41.15 -9.97
N LEU A 287 6.82 41.89 -10.86
CA LEU A 287 7.99 42.69 -10.55
C LEU A 287 7.74 44.17 -10.81
N SER A 288 8.24 45.02 -9.91
CA SER A 288 8.31 46.46 -10.14
C SER A 288 9.72 46.96 -9.82
N VAL A 289 10.21 47.93 -10.59
CA VAL A 289 11.52 48.56 -10.37
C VAL A 289 11.37 50.07 -10.42
N ARG A 290 11.86 50.78 -9.40
CA ARG A 290 11.91 52.25 -9.41
C ARG A 290 13.17 52.80 -8.76
N THR A 291 13.66 53.92 -9.28
CA THR A 291 14.73 54.69 -8.63
C THR A 291 14.13 55.64 -7.60
N LEU A 292 14.64 55.61 -6.38
CA LEU A 292 14.23 56.46 -5.27
C LEU A 292 14.95 57.82 -5.33
N PRO A 293 14.43 58.87 -4.66
CA PRO A 293 15.04 60.20 -4.65
C PRO A 293 16.51 60.26 -4.17
N ASN A 294 16.91 59.28 -3.35
CA ASN A 294 18.29 59.16 -2.85
C ASN A 294 19.24 58.40 -3.81
N GLY A 295 18.76 58.03 -5.01
CA GLY A 295 19.52 57.28 -6.01
C GLY A 295 19.52 55.76 -5.81
N ASN A 296 18.90 55.24 -4.73
CA ASN A 296 18.75 53.80 -4.55
C ASN A 296 17.72 53.22 -5.52
N ILE A 297 17.84 51.94 -5.84
CA ILE A 297 16.81 51.21 -6.59
C ILE A 297 15.94 50.45 -5.59
N GLU A 298 14.62 50.64 -5.69
CA GLU A 298 13.62 49.80 -5.02
C GLU A 298 13.16 48.72 -6.01
N ILE A 299 13.26 47.46 -5.59
CA ILE A 299 12.74 46.30 -6.31
C ILE A 299 11.55 45.78 -5.50
N GLY A 300 10.39 45.70 -6.13
CA GLY A 300 9.19 45.09 -5.57
C GLY A 300 8.99 43.70 -6.17
N ILE A 301 8.76 42.71 -5.31
CA ILE A 301 8.33 41.37 -5.66
C ILE A 301 6.92 41.23 -5.10
N HIS A 302 5.94 41.06 -5.99
CA HIS A 302 4.52 41.03 -5.66
C HIS A 302 4.03 39.62 -5.90
N ILE A 303 3.46 38.98 -4.87
CA ILE A 303 2.93 37.62 -4.96
C ILE A 303 1.41 37.70 -4.87
N ALA A 304 0.70 36.91 -5.68
CA ALA A 304 -0.75 36.78 -5.62
C ALA A 304 -1.20 36.46 -4.18
N ASP A 305 -2.14 37.26 -3.66
CA ASP A 305 -2.65 37.07 -2.30
C ASP A 305 -3.75 36.00 -2.26
N VAL A 306 -3.37 34.76 -2.55
CA VAL A 306 -4.27 33.59 -2.54
C VAL A 306 -4.96 33.44 -1.18
N SER A 307 -4.28 33.78 -0.09
CA SER A 307 -4.80 33.71 1.29
C SER A 307 -5.99 34.66 1.54
N HIS A 308 -6.17 35.67 0.68
CA HIS A 308 -7.37 36.50 0.69
C HIS A 308 -8.61 35.67 0.34
N TYR A 309 -8.50 34.77 -0.62
CA TYR A 309 -9.60 33.96 -1.14
C TYR A 309 -9.72 32.60 -0.44
N VAL A 310 -8.58 31.95 -0.20
CA VAL A 310 -8.53 30.63 0.44
C VAL A 310 -8.26 30.80 1.93
N LYS A 311 -9.31 30.74 2.74
CA LYS A 311 -9.21 30.87 4.20
C LYS A 311 -8.85 29.54 4.84
N GLU A 312 -7.97 29.60 5.84
CA GLU A 312 -7.59 28.44 6.65
C GLU A 312 -8.84 27.71 7.18
N GLY A 313 -8.89 26.40 6.96
CA GLY A 313 -10.00 25.54 7.38
C GLY A 313 -11.21 25.52 6.44
N SER A 314 -11.24 26.34 5.38
CA SER A 314 -12.25 26.26 4.30
C SER A 314 -12.22 24.91 3.57
N ASN A 315 -13.22 24.61 2.72
CA ASN A 315 -13.15 23.35 1.99
C ASN A 315 -12.11 23.42 0.86
N ILE A 316 -11.96 24.59 0.21
CA ILE A 316 -10.90 24.81 -0.78
C ILE A 316 -9.52 24.61 -0.15
N ASP A 317 -9.28 25.16 1.05
CA ASP A 317 -8.02 24.97 1.79
C ASP A 317 -7.70 23.49 2.06
N LYS A 318 -8.69 22.72 2.53
CA LYS A 318 -8.51 21.28 2.78
C LYS A 318 -8.21 20.48 1.51
N GLU A 319 -8.86 20.84 0.40
CA GLU A 319 -8.60 20.20 -0.90
C GLU A 319 -7.21 20.59 -1.44
N ALA A 320 -6.82 21.86 -1.31
CA ALA A 320 -5.49 22.34 -1.68
C ALA A 320 -4.41 21.64 -0.84
N PHE A 321 -4.61 21.51 0.48
CA PHE A 321 -3.72 20.78 1.37
C PHE A 321 -3.57 19.31 0.98
N LYS A 322 -4.67 18.66 0.58
CA LYS A 322 -4.65 17.27 0.11
C LYS A 322 -3.89 17.12 -1.22
N ARG A 323 -4.02 18.07 -2.14
CA ARG A 323 -3.29 18.10 -3.42
C ARG A 323 -1.82 18.45 -3.25
N ALA A 324 -1.52 19.29 -2.25
CA ALA A 324 -0.21 19.84 -1.88
C ALA A 324 0.48 20.71 -2.95
N THR A 325 0.37 20.37 -4.24
CA THR A 325 0.98 21.10 -5.34
C THR A 325 0.24 20.85 -6.65
N SER A 326 0.42 21.76 -7.62
CA SER A 326 -0.01 21.54 -9.00
C SER A 326 0.92 20.53 -9.68
N VAL A 327 0.37 19.60 -10.45
CA VAL A 327 1.15 18.59 -11.17
C VAL A 327 1.22 18.95 -12.65
N TYR A 328 2.43 19.19 -13.13
CA TYR A 328 2.70 19.52 -14.52
C TYR A 328 3.08 18.26 -15.31
N LEU A 329 2.20 17.86 -16.21
CA LEU A 329 2.47 16.82 -17.21
C LEU A 329 2.98 17.46 -18.50
N ALA A 330 3.46 16.63 -19.44
CA ALA A 330 4.01 17.11 -20.70
C ALA A 330 3.02 17.94 -21.54
N ASP A 331 1.72 17.69 -21.40
CA ASP A 331 0.67 18.32 -22.22
C ASP A 331 -0.42 19.06 -21.41
N ARG A 332 -0.41 18.95 -20.07
CA ARG A 332 -1.47 19.53 -19.22
C ARG A 332 -0.99 19.79 -17.80
N VAL A 333 -1.78 20.56 -17.07
CA VAL A 333 -1.60 20.83 -15.64
C VAL A 333 -2.79 20.29 -14.87
N VAL A 334 -2.53 19.59 -13.77
CA VAL A 334 -3.53 19.30 -12.73
C VAL A 334 -3.35 20.35 -11.64
N PRO A 335 -4.23 21.35 -11.55
CA PRO A 335 -4.00 22.47 -10.65
C PRO A 335 -4.29 22.09 -9.19
N MET A 336 -3.60 22.78 -8.27
CA MET A 336 -3.83 22.69 -6.83
C MET A 336 -5.13 23.36 -6.40
N LEU A 337 -5.49 24.46 -7.06
CA LEU A 337 -6.68 25.26 -6.79
C LEU A 337 -7.59 25.27 -8.04
N PRO A 338 -8.92 25.34 -7.85
CA PRO A 338 -9.89 25.32 -8.94
C PRO A 338 -9.84 26.56 -9.84
#